data_AF-A0A9W8TUM3-F1
#
_entry.id   AF-A0A9W8TUM3-F1
#
_cell.length_a   1.000
_cell.length_b   1.000
_cell.length_c   1.000
_cell.angle_alpha   90.00
_cell.angle_beta   90.00
_cell.angle_gamma   90.00
#
_symmetry.space_group_name_H-M   'P 1'
#
loop_
_entity.id
_entity.type
_entity.pdbx_description
1 polymer ?
#
loop_
_entity_poly.entity_id
_entity_poly.type
_entity_poly.pdbx_seq_one_letter_code
_entity_poly.pdbx_strand_id
1 'polypeptide(L)'
;MIHQPGIISSSHPKKVIHAVQAEVLLGMYLYHASRPLAAKYHLNAALNMALAAGIHKIRNLDASSLFQYPTATDTHEEGRRITEGEKINGFWVTLSLNICLEIALQSPLDELLMIQGQTLSAGVDMPWPMDIQSYATRILIPVAIDCPTVDRLSIHYPGGTFTGEQDALAMYIRSSLLLGRAYILFESMSCDREAGPEKSVKSDNDWQASISSIDKLIDSFRSNLVPFDQSESSTNPVTIFATHIMTNSATIFLCNCPFASSSPYTNQKRLWAAESCAQLVGQYNRKCKDRYLNPTLIPLLILICQAIIDEIVTRDRMGTELWEELPSQRRKELKREIHTIFDLLKANGKKLPSALAVQQLKSIQSMYQQFVSPS
;
A
#
# COMPACT_ATOMS: atom_id res chain seq x y z
N MET A 1 28.49 20.08 3.70
CA MET A 1 29.24 19.71 2.48
C MET A 1 28.33 18.80 1.67
N ILE A 2 27.60 19.39 0.72
CA ILE A 2 26.52 18.72 -0.03
C ILE A 2 27.16 18.05 -1.24
N HIS A 3 27.24 16.72 -1.25
CA HIS A 3 27.59 15.98 -2.46
C HIS A 3 26.42 16.08 -3.45
N GLN A 4 26.51 16.98 -4.43
CA GLN A 4 25.73 16.86 -5.66
C GLN A 4 26.28 15.64 -6.43
N PRO A 5 25.48 14.61 -6.70
CA PRO A 5 25.93 13.49 -7.52
C PRO A 5 26.01 13.94 -8.98
N GLY A 6 27.18 13.78 -9.61
CA GLY A 6 27.48 14.11 -11.01
C GLY A 6 26.74 13.28 -12.07
N ILE A 7 25.54 12.78 -11.77
CA ILE A 7 24.71 11.96 -12.67
C ILE A 7 24.22 12.78 -13.88
N ILE A 8 24.17 14.11 -13.76
CA ILE A 8 23.69 15.02 -14.81
C ILE A 8 24.65 15.21 -15.99
N SER A 9 25.92 14.81 -15.88
CA SER A 9 26.97 15.08 -16.88
C SER A 9 27.01 14.09 -18.06
N SER A 10 26.20 13.03 -18.05
CA SER A 10 26.11 12.08 -19.17
C SER A 10 25.01 12.48 -20.16
N SER A 11 25.27 12.32 -21.46
CA SER A 11 24.33 12.57 -22.56
C SER A 11 23.31 11.43 -22.75
N HIS A 12 22.91 10.76 -21.68
CA HIS A 12 21.99 9.62 -21.76
C HIS A 12 20.53 10.10 -21.77
N PRO A 13 19.73 9.80 -22.82
CA PRO A 13 18.37 10.34 -22.96
C PRO A 13 17.41 9.88 -21.85
N LYS A 14 17.67 8.72 -21.22
CA LYS A 14 16.90 8.20 -20.07
C LYS A 14 17.54 8.44 -18.70
N LYS A 15 18.49 9.37 -18.57
CA LYS A 15 19.29 9.54 -17.34
C LYS A 15 18.44 9.73 -16.08
N VAL A 16 17.34 10.48 -16.17
CA VAL A 16 16.47 10.76 -15.02
C VAL A 16 15.73 9.50 -14.59
N ILE A 17 15.07 8.78 -15.50
CA ILE A 17 14.28 7.60 -15.13
C ILE A 17 15.18 6.47 -14.62
N HIS A 18 16.36 6.27 -15.22
CA HIS A 18 17.33 5.30 -14.71
C HIS A 18 17.89 5.71 -13.34
N ALA A 19 18.09 7.01 -13.08
CA ALA A 19 18.49 7.48 -11.75
C ALA A 19 17.38 7.22 -10.71
N VAL A 20 16.13 7.51 -11.04
CA VAL A 20 14.97 7.20 -10.17
C VAL A 20 14.92 5.70 -9.87
N GLN A 21 15.03 4.85 -10.89
CA GLN A 21 15.03 3.39 -10.72
C GLN A 21 16.21 2.90 -9.86
N ALA A 22 17.41 3.45 -10.06
CA ALA A 22 18.58 3.11 -9.27
C ALA A 22 18.40 3.49 -7.79
N GLU A 23 17.87 4.69 -7.52
CA GLU A 23 17.55 5.13 -6.16
C GLU A 23 16.45 4.26 -5.51
N VAL A 24 15.43 3.84 -6.27
CA VAL A 24 14.41 2.91 -5.77
C VAL A 24 15.03 1.55 -5.40
N LEU A 25 15.85 0.97 -6.28
CA LEU A 25 16.52 -0.30 -6.02
C LEU A 25 17.47 -0.22 -4.83
N LEU A 26 18.23 0.87 -4.73
CA LEU A 26 19.14 1.13 -3.60
C LEU A 26 18.37 1.33 -2.29
N GLY A 27 17.29 2.11 -2.31
CA GLY A 27 16.42 2.32 -1.15
C GLY A 27 15.83 1.01 -0.65
N MET A 28 15.29 0.19 -1.55
CA MET A 28 14.79 -1.13 -1.20
C MET A 28 15.89 -2.04 -0.65
N TYR A 29 17.06 -2.10 -1.30
CA TYR A 29 18.21 -2.86 -0.79
C TYR A 29 18.60 -2.43 0.63
N LEU A 30 18.67 -1.12 0.90
CA LEU A 30 19.01 -0.60 2.23
C LEU A 30 17.92 -0.94 3.25
N TYR A 31 16.65 -0.94 2.85
CA TYR A 31 15.55 -1.37 3.72
C TYR A 31 15.70 -2.85 4.08
N HIS A 32 16.01 -3.71 3.10
CA HIS A 32 16.33 -5.12 3.33
C HIS A 32 17.53 -5.30 4.27
N ALA A 33 18.57 -4.48 4.08
CA ALA A 33 19.76 -4.44 4.93
C ALA A 33 19.52 -3.79 6.31
N SER A 34 18.25 -3.57 6.70
CA SER A 34 17.86 -3.00 8.00
C SER A 34 18.42 -1.60 8.26
N ARG A 35 18.53 -0.79 7.20
CA ARG A 35 18.91 0.63 7.25
C ARG A 35 17.72 1.51 6.83
N PRO A 36 16.62 1.52 7.60
CA PRO A 36 15.36 2.16 7.20
C PRO A 36 15.48 3.66 6.93
N LEU A 37 16.29 4.38 7.72
CA LEU A 37 16.48 5.82 7.51
C LEU A 37 17.23 6.12 6.21
N ALA A 38 18.23 5.31 5.87
CA ALA A 38 18.93 5.44 4.60
C ALA A 38 17.99 5.07 3.44
N ALA A 39 17.18 4.01 3.60
CA ALA A 39 16.16 3.65 2.63
C ALA A 39 15.18 4.81 2.36
N LYS A 40 14.67 5.44 3.43
CA LYS A 40 13.78 6.60 3.35
C LYS A 40 14.44 7.76 2.61
N TYR A 41 15.70 8.06 2.88
CA TYR A 41 16.45 9.09 2.16
C TYR A 41 16.47 8.82 0.64
N HIS A 42 16.84 7.60 0.24
CA HIS A 42 16.94 7.25 -1.19
C HIS A 42 15.57 7.18 -1.89
N LEU A 43 14.54 6.65 -1.25
CA LEU A 43 13.19 6.63 -1.81
C LEU A 43 12.59 8.04 -1.93
N ASN A 44 12.83 8.93 -0.97
CA ASN A 44 12.43 10.34 -1.06
C ASN A 44 13.22 11.08 -2.14
N ALA A 45 14.52 10.80 -2.29
CA ALA A 45 15.32 11.34 -3.38
C ALA A 45 14.77 10.89 -4.75
N ALA A 46 14.42 9.61 -4.90
CA ALA A 46 13.80 9.08 -6.12
C ALA A 46 12.48 9.80 -6.44
N LEU A 47 11.60 9.98 -5.44
CA LEU A 47 10.32 10.65 -5.63
C LEU A 47 10.52 12.12 -6.00
N ASN A 48 11.37 12.84 -5.27
CA ASN A 48 11.67 14.25 -5.53
C ASN A 48 12.30 14.45 -6.92
N MET A 49 13.17 13.54 -7.37
CA MET A 49 13.69 13.58 -8.74
C MET A 49 12.59 13.36 -9.77
N ALA A 50 11.68 12.40 -9.54
CA ALA A 50 10.54 12.18 -10.44
C ALA A 50 9.62 13.40 -10.52
N LEU A 51 9.40 14.08 -9.38
CA LEU A 51 8.60 15.30 -9.30
C LEU A 51 9.29 16.49 -9.98
N ALA A 52 10.57 16.73 -9.66
CA ALA A 52 11.35 17.81 -10.23
C ALA A 52 11.53 17.68 -11.75
N ALA A 53 11.62 16.44 -12.26
CA ALA A 53 11.65 16.15 -13.68
C ALA A 53 10.28 16.18 -14.36
N GLY A 54 9.21 16.49 -13.62
CA GLY A 54 7.86 16.60 -14.16
C GLY A 54 7.24 15.26 -14.57
N ILE A 55 7.79 14.12 -14.12
CA ILE A 55 7.33 12.79 -14.53
C ILE A 55 5.84 12.62 -14.18
N HIS A 56 5.40 13.11 -13.02
CA HIS A 56 4.01 13.13 -12.56
C HIS A 56 3.00 13.89 -13.45
N LYS A 57 3.43 14.57 -14.51
CA LYS A 57 2.58 15.32 -15.44
C LYS A 57 2.73 14.78 -16.86
N ILE A 58 1.67 14.18 -17.41
CA ILE A 58 1.62 13.80 -18.84
C ILE A 58 1.55 15.03 -19.76
N ARG A 59 1.15 16.20 -19.25
CA ARG A 59 0.77 17.40 -20.03
C ARG A 59 1.87 18.00 -20.95
N ASN A 60 3.12 17.53 -20.87
CA ASN A 60 4.22 17.96 -21.75
C ASN A 60 4.43 17.05 -22.98
N LEU A 61 3.58 16.05 -23.19
CA LEU A 61 3.66 15.18 -24.36
C LEU A 61 2.90 15.80 -25.53
N ASP A 62 3.51 15.80 -26.71
CA ASP A 62 2.84 16.05 -27.99
C ASP A 62 1.69 15.06 -28.11
N ALA A 63 0.51 15.51 -27.67
CA ALA A 63 -0.65 14.66 -27.45
C ALA A 63 -0.98 13.90 -28.74
N SER A 64 -0.81 14.54 -29.89
CA SER A 64 -0.91 13.99 -31.25
C SER A 64 -0.18 12.65 -31.48
N SER A 65 0.91 12.36 -30.78
CA SER A 65 1.70 11.12 -30.95
C SER A 65 1.23 9.93 -30.09
N LEU A 66 0.46 10.17 -29.01
CA LEU A 66 -0.02 9.11 -28.12
C LEU A 66 -1.40 8.56 -28.52
N PHE A 67 -2.10 9.27 -29.40
CA PHE A 67 -3.46 8.94 -29.85
C PHE A 67 -3.51 8.23 -31.22
N GLN A 68 -2.39 8.06 -31.89
CA GLN A 68 -2.37 7.32 -33.15
C GLN A 68 -2.56 5.84 -32.84
N TYR A 69 -3.50 5.22 -33.55
CA TYR A 69 -3.65 3.77 -33.51
C TYR A 69 -2.32 3.14 -33.93
N PRO A 70 -1.84 2.09 -33.22
CA PRO A 70 -0.62 1.41 -33.61
C PRO A 70 -0.76 0.95 -35.06
N THR A 71 -0.03 1.59 -35.97
CA THR A 71 0.14 1.04 -37.32
C THR A 71 1.23 -0.02 -37.21
N ALA A 72 0.97 -1.21 -37.77
CA ALA A 72 1.74 -2.43 -37.52
C ALA A 72 3.21 -2.40 -38.01
N THR A 73 3.77 -1.24 -38.36
CA THR A 73 5.05 -1.09 -39.05
C THR A 73 6.01 -0.07 -38.44
N ASP A 74 5.65 0.68 -37.40
CA ASP A 74 6.55 1.69 -36.81
C ASP A 74 7.17 1.25 -35.47
N THR A 75 8.33 0.61 -35.56
CA THR A 75 9.16 0.20 -34.41
C THR A 75 9.62 1.38 -33.54
N HIS A 76 9.69 2.59 -34.11
CA HIS A 76 10.14 3.77 -33.37
C HIS A 76 9.05 4.30 -32.43
N GLU A 77 7.78 4.19 -32.83
CA GLU A 77 6.63 4.57 -32.01
C GLU A 77 6.45 3.61 -30.82
N GLU A 78 6.63 2.31 -31.04
CA GLU A 78 6.60 1.30 -29.98
C GLU A 78 7.63 1.58 -28.88
N GLY A 79 8.88 1.85 -29.26
CA GLY A 79 9.95 2.19 -28.32
C GLY A 79 9.67 3.45 -27.50
N ARG A 80 8.99 4.44 -28.10
CA ARG A 80 8.51 5.64 -27.39
C ARG A 80 7.44 5.30 -26.36
N ARG A 81 6.44 4.50 -26.72
CA ARG A 81 5.35 4.08 -25.81
C ARG A 81 5.88 3.26 -24.63
N ILE A 82 6.81 2.33 -24.86
CA ILE A 82 7.45 1.55 -23.78
C ILE A 82 8.22 2.47 -22.84
N THR A 83 8.98 3.43 -23.38
CA THR A 83 9.73 4.40 -22.56
C THR A 83 8.80 5.29 -21.74
N GLU A 84 7.61 5.61 -22.25
CA GLU A 84 6.61 6.34 -21.49
C GLU A 84 5.97 5.46 -20.40
N GLY A 85 5.65 4.20 -20.72
CA GLY A 85 5.20 3.22 -19.74
C GLY A 85 6.18 3.00 -18.60
N GLU A 86 7.48 3.02 -18.91
CA GLU A 86 8.56 2.96 -17.92
C GLU A 86 8.52 4.14 -16.94
N LYS A 87 8.22 5.35 -17.42
CA LYS A 87 8.04 6.55 -16.56
C LYS A 87 6.79 6.47 -15.70
N ILE A 88 5.67 6.05 -16.30
CA ILE A 88 4.39 5.87 -15.60
C ILE A 88 4.58 4.87 -14.45
N ASN A 89 5.12 3.69 -14.75
CA ASN A 89 5.37 2.65 -13.76
C ASN A 89 6.40 3.11 -12.73
N GLY A 90 7.50 3.75 -13.17
CA GLY A 90 8.54 4.25 -12.29
C GLY A 90 8.02 5.25 -11.26
N PHE A 91 7.21 6.23 -11.68
CA PHE A 91 6.60 7.20 -10.77
C PHE A 91 5.70 6.52 -9.75
N TRP A 92 4.75 5.71 -10.20
CA TRP A 92 3.77 5.13 -9.28
C TRP A 92 4.37 4.11 -8.32
N VAL A 93 5.31 3.27 -8.79
CA VAL A 93 6.02 2.33 -7.91
C VAL A 93 6.82 3.10 -6.87
N THR A 94 7.49 4.17 -7.25
CA THR A 94 8.25 5.02 -6.32
C THR A 94 7.32 5.62 -5.26
N LEU A 95 6.16 6.16 -5.66
CA LEU A 95 5.18 6.72 -4.74
C LEU A 95 4.64 5.65 -3.77
N SER A 96 4.21 4.49 -4.29
CA SER A 96 3.68 3.40 -3.47
C SER A 96 4.70 2.86 -2.47
N LEU A 97 5.97 2.71 -2.87
CA LEU A 97 7.02 2.25 -1.96
C LEU A 97 7.33 3.29 -0.88
N ASN A 98 7.33 4.58 -1.21
CA ASN A 98 7.44 5.64 -0.20
C ASN A 98 6.28 5.55 0.80
N ILE A 99 5.03 5.42 0.33
CA ILE A 99 3.87 5.28 1.23
C ILE A 99 4.04 4.09 2.17
N CYS A 100 4.34 2.90 1.62
CA CYS A 100 4.50 1.72 2.46
C CYS A 100 5.68 1.86 3.43
N LEU A 101 6.77 2.52 3.03
CA LEU A 101 7.92 2.76 3.90
C LEU A 101 7.57 3.75 5.02
N GLU A 102 6.89 4.86 4.73
CA GLU A 102 6.50 5.84 5.75
C GLU A 102 5.59 5.19 6.81
N ILE A 103 4.62 4.38 6.38
CA ILE A 103 3.77 3.59 7.29
C ILE A 103 4.61 2.60 8.11
N ALA A 104 5.56 1.92 7.46
CA ALA A 104 6.46 0.98 8.13
C ALA A 104 7.31 1.63 9.24
N LEU A 105 7.64 2.91 9.07
CA LEU A 105 8.42 3.70 10.00
C LEU A 105 7.58 4.52 10.97
N GLN A 106 6.25 4.37 10.93
CA GLN A 106 5.30 5.17 11.70
C GLN A 106 5.61 6.68 11.58
N SER A 107 5.97 7.10 10.37
CA SER A 107 6.35 8.47 10.07
C SER A 107 5.16 9.24 9.48
N PRO A 108 5.03 10.55 9.75
CA PRO A 108 3.95 11.35 9.18
C PRO A 108 3.96 11.32 7.65
N LEU A 109 2.81 11.04 7.04
CA LEU A 109 2.62 10.99 5.58
C LEU A 109 2.16 12.31 4.97
N ASP A 110 1.78 13.28 5.80
CA ASP A 110 1.18 14.53 5.34
C ASP A 110 2.08 15.27 4.35
N GLU A 111 3.37 15.37 4.63
CA GLU A 111 4.34 15.99 3.72
C GLU A 111 4.48 15.24 2.38
N LEU A 112 4.36 13.92 2.39
CA LEU A 112 4.49 13.09 1.18
C LEU A 112 3.28 13.22 0.26
N LEU A 113 2.07 13.26 0.85
CA LEU A 113 0.81 13.36 0.11
C LEU A 113 0.39 14.83 -0.13
N MET A 114 1.17 15.79 0.38
CA MET A 114 1.12 17.22 0.08
C MET A 114 2.24 17.62 -0.88
N ILE A 115 2.14 17.21 -2.15
CA ILE A 115 3.13 17.56 -3.17
C ILE A 115 3.05 19.07 -3.47
N GLN A 116 4.11 19.82 -3.14
CA GLN A 116 4.26 21.25 -3.44
C GLN A 116 3.12 22.16 -2.92
N GLY A 117 2.58 21.87 -1.73
CA GLY A 117 1.48 22.64 -1.14
C GLY A 117 0.12 22.41 -1.82
N GLN A 118 0.04 21.41 -2.71
CA GLN A 118 -1.20 20.92 -3.31
C GLN A 118 -1.45 19.48 -2.85
N THR A 119 -2.72 19.10 -2.75
CA THR A 119 -3.09 17.70 -2.53
C THR A 119 -2.51 16.84 -3.65
N LEU A 120 -2.03 15.62 -3.33
CA LEU A 120 -1.60 14.64 -4.34
C LEU A 120 -2.65 14.51 -5.47
N SER A 121 -3.92 14.65 -5.10
CA SER A 121 -5.07 14.85 -5.98
C SER A 121 -4.83 16.00 -6.97
N ALA A 122 -4.67 17.26 -6.58
CA ALA A 122 -4.59 18.38 -7.53
C ALA A 122 -3.33 18.40 -8.43
N GLY A 123 -2.25 17.70 -8.05
CA GLY A 123 -0.96 17.80 -8.74
C GLY A 123 -0.58 16.68 -9.72
N VAL A 124 -1.18 15.48 -9.61
CA VAL A 124 -0.76 14.28 -10.37
C VAL A 124 -1.71 14.00 -11.53
N ASP A 125 -1.18 14.10 -12.75
CA ASP A 125 -1.89 13.83 -14.01
C ASP A 125 -1.20 12.69 -14.77
N MET A 126 -1.01 11.57 -14.07
CA MET A 126 -0.35 10.35 -14.58
C MET A 126 -1.39 9.25 -14.75
N PRO A 127 -1.45 8.44 -15.83
CA PRO A 127 -2.49 7.44 -15.97
C PRO A 127 -2.16 6.24 -15.07
N TRP A 128 -3.13 5.34 -14.83
CA TRP A 128 -2.82 4.12 -14.08
C TRP A 128 -1.76 3.28 -14.80
N PRO A 129 -0.84 2.65 -14.03
CA PRO A 129 0.23 1.84 -14.60
C PRO A 129 -0.33 0.60 -15.29
N MET A 130 0.40 0.09 -16.27
CA MET A 130 0.08 -1.16 -16.96
C MET A 130 1.27 -2.10 -16.92
N ASP A 131 1.03 -3.36 -17.29
CA ASP A 131 2.14 -4.24 -17.63
C ASP A 131 3.00 -3.63 -18.74
N ILE A 132 4.33 -3.79 -18.65
CA ILE A 132 5.26 -3.15 -19.58
C ILE A 132 4.99 -3.57 -21.04
N GLN A 133 4.55 -4.81 -21.26
CA GLN A 133 4.22 -5.33 -22.59
C GLN A 133 2.92 -4.73 -23.14
N SER A 134 2.00 -4.34 -22.27
CA SER A 134 0.76 -3.67 -22.66
C SER A 134 1.02 -2.30 -23.28
N TYR A 135 2.08 -1.59 -22.90
CA TYR A 135 2.42 -0.29 -23.51
C TYR A 135 2.87 -0.40 -24.97
N ALA A 136 3.39 -1.55 -25.39
CA ALA A 136 3.75 -1.77 -26.80
C ALA A 136 2.51 -1.79 -27.71
N THR A 137 1.38 -2.27 -27.17
CA THR A 137 0.17 -2.63 -27.96
C THR A 137 -1.05 -1.76 -27.67
N ARG A 138 -1.15 -1.15 -26.49
CA ARG A 138 -2.29 -0.32 -26.07
C ARG A 138 -2.04 1.16 -26.31
N ILE A 139 -3.10 1.88 -26.65
CA ILE A 139 -3.11 3.34 -26.76
C ILE A 139 -3.17 3.95 -25.37
N LEU A 140 -2.34 4.96 -25.10
CA LEU A 140 -2.41 5.73 -23.87
C LEU A 140 -3.49 6.81 -24.01
N ILE A 141 -4.65 6.56 -23.43
CA ILE A 141 -5.71 7.56 -23.36
C ILE A 141 -5.36 8.53 -22.22
N PRO A 142 -5.17 9.83 -22.49
CA PRO A 142 -5.01 10.82 -21.46
C PRO A 142 -6.26 10.87 -20.60
N VAL A 143 -5.98 10.95 -19.31
CA VAL A 143 -6.94 11.19 -18.25
C VAL A 143 -7.67 12.50 -18.59
N ALA A 144 -9.01 12.46 -18.70
CA ALA A 144 -9.82 13.63 -19.03
C ALA A 144 -9.38 14.87 -18.21
N ILE A 145 -9.27 16.00 -18.92
CA ILE A 145 -8.48 17.21 -18.58
C ILE A 145 -8.80 17.80 -17.20
N ASP A 146 -9.97 17.51 -16.64
CA ASP A 146 -10.51 18.19 -15.45
C ASP A 146 -10.57 17.34 -14.17
N CYS A 147 -10.08 16.10 -14.17
CA CYS A 147 -10.14 15.24 -12.98
C CYS A 147 -8.84 14.45 -12.76
N PRO A 148 -8.06 14.78 -11.71
CA PRO A 148 -6.79 14.13 -11.44
C PRO A 148 -6.91 12.63 -11.20
N THR A 149 -5.91 11.85 -11.59
CA THR A 149 -5.97 10.38 -11.53
C THR A 149 -6.19 9.84 -10.12
N VAL A 150 -5.63 10.51 -9.12
CA VAL A 150 -5.76 10.13 -7.71
C VAL A 150 -7.19 10.34 -7.19
N ASP A 151 -7.97 11.25 -7.77
CA ASP A 151 -9.39 11.42 -7.43
C ASP A 151 -10.28 10.37 -8.10
N ARG A 152 -9.79 9.76 -9.19
CA ARG A 152 -10.45 8.63 -9.86
C ARG A 152 -10.28 7.31 -9.14
N LEU A 153 -9.66 7.28 -7.96
CA LEU A 153 -9.63 6.08 -7.12
C LEU A 153 -11.01 5.44 -6.96
N SER A 154 -12.09 6.24 -6.98
CA SER A 154 -13.49 5.80 -6.85
C SER A 154 -14.20 5.48 -8.17
N ILE A 155 -13.68 5.92 -9.32
CA ILE A 155 -14.39 5.81 -10.60
C ILE A 155 -13.95 4.51 -11.28
N HIS A 156 -14.86 3.53 -11.30
CA HIS A 156 -14.78 2.42 -12.23
C HIS A 156 -15.43 2.88 -13.55
N TYR A 157 -14.71 2.79 -14.67
CA TYR A 157 -15.32 2.97 -15.99
C TYR A 157 -15.79 1.61 -16.52
N PRO A 158 -17.08 1.26 -16.40
CA PRO A 158 -17.60 0.04 -17.01
C PRO A 158 -17.48 0.19 -18.54
N GLY A 159 -16.57 -0.59 -19.14
CA GLY A 159 -16.38 -0.63 -20.60
C GLY A 159 -15.05 -0.09 -21.12
N GLY A 160 -14.13 0.38 -20.26
CA GLY A 160 -12.79 0.81 -20.69
C GLY A 160 -11.82 -0.36 -20.84
N THR A 161 -11.84 -1.08 -21.96
CA THR A 161 -10.82 -2.10 -22.30
C THR A 161 -9.41 -1.54 -22.48
N PHE A 162 -9.24 -0.22 -22.37
CA PHE A 162 -8.03 0.51 -22.76
C PHE A 162 -7.23 1.11 -21.59
N THR A 163 -7.72 1.12 -20.34
CA THR A 163 -7.15 1.98 -19.28
C THR A 163 -6.24 1.29 -18.27
N GLY A 164 -5.96 -0.01 -18.38
CA GLY A 164 -5.03 -0.68 -17.46
C GLY A 164 -5.49 -0.73 -16.00
N GLU A 165 -6.68 -0.23 -15.70
CA GLU A 165 -7.21 -0.06 -14.34
C GLU A 165 -7.33 -1.37 -13.54
N GLN A 166 -7.43 -2.48 -14.27
CA GLN A 166 -7.52 -3.85 -13.74
C GLN A 166 -6.17 -4.59 -13.76
N ASP A 167 -5.10 -3.98 -14.26
CA ASP A 167 -3.77 -4.58 -14.23
C ASP A 167 -3.32 -4.72 -12.76
N ALA A 168 -2.64 -5.83 -12.43
CA ALA A 168 -2.26 -6.14 -11.05
C ALA A 168 -1.41 -5.03 -10.40
N LEU A 169 -0.55 -4.38 -11.19
CA LEU A 169 0.27 -3.26 -10.72
C LEU A 169 -0.59 -2.03 -10.39
N ALA A 170 -1.62 -1.72 -11.19
CA ALA A 170 -2.56 -0.64 -10.89
C ALA A 170 -3.32 -0.92 -9.60
N MET A 171 -3.82 -2.15 -9.42
CA MET A 171 -4.52 -2.54 -8.20
C MET A 171 -3.63 -2.46 -6.96
N TYR A 172 -2.37 -2.91 -7.04
CA TYR A 172 -1.38 -2.72 -5.98
C TYR A 172 -1.19 -1.25 -5.63
N ILE A 173 -1.01 -0.38 -6.62
CA ILE A 173 -0.77 1.05 -6.38
C ILE A 173 -2.00 1.71 -5.76
N ARG A 174 -3.21 1.40 -6.26
CA ARG A 174 -4.47 1.89 -5.68
C ARG A 174 -4.64 1.45 -4.23
N SER A 175 -4.34 0.19 -3.92
CA SER A 175 -4.41 -0.31 -2.54
C SER A 175 -3.42 0.40 -1.61
N SER A 176 -2.21 0.72 -2.08
CA SER A 176 -1.23 1.49 -1.30
C SER A 176 -1.68 2.93 -1.04
N LEU A 177 -2.33 3.58 -2.01
CA LEU A 177 -2.89 4.92 -1.85
C LEU A 177 -4.06 4.93 -0.85
N LEU A 178 -4.94 3.93 -0.91
CA LEU A 178 -6.04 3.78 0.06
C LEU A 178 -5.51 3.53 1.46
N LEU A 179 -4.50 2.68 1.58
CA LEU A 179 -3.78 2.44 2.82
C LEU A 179 -3.17 3.74 3.38
N GLY A 180 -2.50 4.53 2.55
CA GLY A 180 -1.95 5.83 2.94
C GLY A 180 -3.02 6.82 3.41
N ARG A 181 -4.17 6.89 2.73
CA ARG A 181 -5.30 7.75 3.14
C ARG A 181 -5.89 7.33 4.48
N ALA A 182 -6.08 6.03 4.70
CA ALA A 182 -6.57 5.49 5.97
C ALA A 182 -5.57 5.77 7.11
N TYR A 183 -4.27 5.62 6.84
CA TYR A 183 -3.21 5.89 7.81
C TYR A 183 -3.15 7.37 8.20
N ILE A 184 -3.16 8.30 7.24
CA ILE A 184 -3.22 9.75 7.53
C ILE A 184 -4.42 10.08 8.41
N LEU A 185 -5.59 9.50 8.10
CA LEU A 185 -6.79 9.76 8.89
C LEU A 185 -6.62 9.27 10.33
N PHE A 186 -6.06 8.07 10.50
CA PHE A 186 -5.76 7.50 11.81
C PHE A 186 -4.77 8.37 12.62
N GLU A 187 -3.66 8.77 12.02
CA GLU A 187 -2.64 9.60 12.68
C GLU A 187 -3.18 10.99 13.03
N SER A 188 -3.81 11.67 12.06
CA SER A 188 -4.35 13.02 12.27
C SER A 188 -5.38 13.09 13.39
N MET A 189 -6.27 12.09 13.49
CA MET A 189 -7.22 12.00 14.61
C MET A 189 -6.54 11.67 15.94
N SER A 190 -5.50 10.84 15.92
CA SER A 190 -4.75 10.50 17.13
C SER A 190 -4.07 11.74 17.70
N CYS A 191 -3.42 12.54 16.84
CA CYS A 191 -2.83 13.82 17.23
C CYS A 191 -3.88 14.84 17.70
N ASP A 192 -5.03 14.96 17.00
CA ASP A 192 -6.11 15.90 17.37
C ASP A 192 -6.68 15.56 18.76
N ARG A 193 -6.85 14.26 19.06
CA ARG A 193 -7.28 13.77 20.37
C ARG A 193 -6.27 14.09 21.47
N GLU A 194 -4.98 13.94 21.22
CA GLU A 194 -3.91 14.26 22.17
C GLU A 194 -3.81 15.77 22.45
N ALA A 195 -4.11 16.62 21.46
CA ALA A 195 -4.09 18.08 21.60
C ALA A 195 -5.22 18.64 22.48
N GLY A 196 -6.29 17.86 22.69
CA GLY A 196 -7.45 18.21 23.50
C GLY A 196 -8.52 19.02 22.75
N PRO A 197 -9.76 19.09 23.26
CA PRO A 197 -10.92 19.63 22.55
C PRO A 197 -10.82 21.13 22.22
N GLU A 198 -10.01 21.89 22.96
CA GLU A 198 -9.83 23.34 22.75
C GLU A 198 -8.96 23.66 21.52
N LYS A 199 -8.16 22.69 21.04
CA LYS A 199 -7.26 22.84 19.89
C LYS A 199 -7.66 21.99 18.69
N SER A 200 -8.84 21.36 18.75
CA SER A 200 -9.30 20.48 17.67
C SER A 200 -9.51 21.26 16.38
N VAL A 201 -8.93 20.75 15.29
CA VAL A 201 -8.95 21.41 13.98
C VAL A 201 -10.24 21.11 13.21
N LYS A 202 -10.93 20.00 13.53
CA LYS A 202 -12.11 19.52 12.80
C LYS A 202 -13.22 19.10 13.75
N SER A 203 -14.47 19.30 13.34
CA SER A 203 -15.60 18.81 14.11
C SER A 203 -15.73 17.28 14.02
N ASP A 204 -16.36 16.67 15.03
CA ASP A 204 -16.67 15.22 15.02
C ASP A 204 -17.43 14.78 13.76
N ASN A 205 -18.32 15.64 13.24
CA ASN A 205 -19.07 15.38 12.01
C ASN A 205 -18.16 15.32 10.77
N ASP A 206 -17.14 16.18 10.69
CA ASP A 206 -16.17 16.17 9.58
C ASP A 206 -15.30 14.92 9.61
N TRP A 207 -14.92 14.49 10.82
CA TRP A 207 -14.21 13.24 11.04
C TRP A 207 -15.04 12.03 10.61
N GLN A 208 -16.31 11.95 11.02
CA GLN A 208 -17.22 10.87 10.61
C GLN A 208 -17.50 10.86 9.10
N ALA A 209 -17.64 12.03 8.48
CA ALA A 209 -17.79 12.14 7.03
C ALA A 209 -16.54 11.62 6.30
N SER A 210 -15.35 11.95 6.81
CA SER A 210 -14.07 11.49 6.25
C SER A 210 -13.90 9.97 6.38
N ILE A 211 -14.21 9.39 7.55
CA ILE A 211 -14.19 7.93 7.78
C ILE A 211 -15.16 7.25 6.81
N SER A 212 -16.41 7.71 6.76
CA SER A 212 -17.46 7.11 5.93
C SER A 212 -17.11 7.19 4.44
N SER A 213 -16.47 8.26 4.00
CA SER A 213 -16.02 8.43 2.62
C SER A 213 -14.94 7.41 2.25
N ILE A 214 -13.90 7.27 3.08
CA ILE A 214 -12.81 6.32 2.83
C ILE A 214 -13.31 4.88 2.98
N ASP A 215 -14.20 4.60 3.92
CA ASP A 215 -14.77 3.26 4.13
C ASP A 215 -15.55 2.78 2.89
N LYS A 216 -16.43 3.63 2.33
CA LYS A 216 -17.13 3.35 1.06
C LYS A 216 -16.15 3.12 -0.08
N LEU A 217 -15.06 3.87 -0.12
CA LEU A 217 -14.03 3.74 -1.15
C LEU A 217 -13.31 2.39 -1.04
N ILE A 218 -12.96 1.98 0.18
CA ILE A 218 -12.33 0.68 0.45
C ILE A 218 -13.27 -0.46 0.09
N ASP A 219 -14.55 -0.40 0.49
CA ASP A 219 -15.52 -1.45 0.20
C ASP A 219 -15.80 -1.58 -1.32
N SER A 220 -15.89 -0.45 -2.02
CA SER A 220 -15.98 -0.41 -3.49
C SER A 220 -14.72 -0.95 -4.16
N PHE A 221 -13.53 -0.59 -3.68
CA PHE A 221 -12.28 -1.12 -4.22
C PHE A 221 -12.18 -2.64 -3.99
N ARG A 222 -12.54 -3.10 -2.80
CA ARG A 222 -12.50 -4.51 -2.40
C ARG A 222 -13.40 -5.39 -3.25
N SER A 223 -14.60 -4.92 -3.62
CA SER A 223 -15.52 -5.68 -4.48
C SER A 223 -14.99 -5.87 -5.91
N ASN A 224 -14.03 -5.04 -6.33
CA ASN A 224 -13.36 -5.14 -7.63
C ASN A 224 -12.08 -5.99 -7.61
N LEU A 225 -11.65 -6.51 -6.45
CA LEU A 225 -10.43 -7.29 -6.36
C LEU A 225 -10.63 -8.72 -6.88
N VAL A 226 -9.69 -9.18 -7.69
CA VAL A 226 -9.61 -10.58 -8.11
C VAL A 226 -9.37 -11.47 -6.87
N PRO A 227 -10.18 -12.52 -6.65
CA PRO A 227 -9.96 -13.46 -5.56
C PRO A 227 -8.58 -14.09 -5.64
N PHE A 228 -7.86 -14.19 -4.51
CA PHE A 228 -6.53 -14.78 -4.47
C PHE A 228 -6.50 -16.23 -4.98
N ASP A 229 -7.58 -16.98 -4.75
CA ASP A 229 -7.65 -18.38 -5.18
C ASP A 229 -7.72 -18.56 -6.71
N GLN A 230 -8.25 -17.57 -7.43
CA GLN A 230 -8.33 -17.58 -8.90
C GLN A 230 -7.02 -17.10 -9.56
N SER A 231 -5.99 -16.79 -8.76
CA SER A 231 -4.70 -16.28 -9.23
C SER A 231 -3.79 -17.33 -9.90
N GLU A 232 -4.21 -18.58 -10.05
CA GLU A 232 -3.35 -19.66 -10.61
C GLU A 232 -2.96 -19.39 -12.07
N SER A 233 -3.74 -18.59 -12.79
CA SER A 233 -3.46 -18.10 -14.15
C SER A 233 -2.83 -16.70 -14.19
N SER A 234 -2.65 -16.04 -13.04
CA SER A 234 -2.15 -14.66 -12.99
C SER A 234 -0.61 -14.62 -12.96
N THR A 235 -0.04 -13.65 -13.68
CA THR A 235 1.41 -13.47 -13.82
C THR A 235 2.10 -13.10 -12.50
N ASN A 236 1.37 -12.63 -11.47
CA ASN A 236 2.00 -12.14 -10.24
C ASN A 236 1.17 -12.33 -8.94
N PRO A 237 1.19 -13.53 -8.33
CA PRO A 237 0.47 -13.78 -7.07
C PRO A 237 1.01 -12.98 -5.88
N VAL A 238 2.27 -12.51 -5.91
CA VAL A 238 2.85 -11.70 -4.83
C VAL A 238 2.23 -10.31 -4.81
N THR A 239 2.03 -9.70 -5.98
CA THR A 239 1.35 -8.40 -6.11
C THR A 239 -0.10 -8.50 -5.66
N ILE A 240 -0.84 -9.52 -6.07
CA ILE A 240 -2.24 -9.71 -5.65
C ILE A 240 -2.33 -9.92 -4.13
N PHE A 241 -1.46 -10.75 -3.56
CA PHE A 241 -1.38 -10.92 -2.10
C PHE A 241 -1.15 -9.57 -1.40
N ALA A 242 -0.16 -8.81 -1.87
CA ALA A 242 0.16 -7.50 -1.30
C ALA A 242 -1.03 -6.53 -1.39
N THR A 243 -1.75 -6.51 -2.53
CA THR A 243 -2.96 -5.71 -2.72
C THR A 243 -4.01 -6.02 -1.66
N HIS A 244 -4.33 -7.30 -1.45
CA HIS A 244 -5.32 -7.70 -0.45
C HIS A 244 -4.88 -7.37 0.98
N ILE A 245 -3.60 -7.57 1.31
CA ILE A 245 -3.06 -7.19 2.63
C ILE A 245 -3.20 -5.68 2.84
N MET A 246 -2.79 -4.85 1.88
CA MET A 246 -2.90 -3.38 2.00
C MET A 246 -4.34 -2.91 2.13
N THR A 247 -5.27 -3.47 1.36
CA THR A 247 -6.70 -3.11 1.43
C THR A 247 -7.32 -3.47 2.78
N ASN A 248 -7.02 -4.65 3.31
CA ASN A 248 -7.50 -5.03 4.63
C ASN A 248 -6.84 -4.22 5.75
N SER A 249 -5.55 -3.92 5.65
CA SER A 249 -4.85 -3.05 6.59
C SER A 249 -5.43 -1.63 6.58
N ALA A 250 -5.85 -1.10 5.42
CA ALA A 250 -6.56 0.17 5.34
C ALA A 250 -7.87 0.15 6.15
N THR A 251 -8.65 -0.95 6.08
CA THR A 251 -9.83 -1.14 6.92
C THR A 251 -9.48 -1.19 8.41
N ILE A 252 -8.40 -1.88 8.79
CA ILE A 252 -7.96 -1.96 10.20
C ILE A 252 -7.57 -0.57 10.72
N PHE A 253 -6.82 0.23 9.94
CA PHE A 253 -6.48 1.61 10.31
C PHE A 253 -7.73 2.47 10.52
N LEU A 254 -8.71 2.42 9.60
CA LEU A 254 -9.98 3.14 9.78
C LEU A 254 -10.74 2.71 11.03
N CYS A 255 -10.78 1.39 11.31
CA CYS A 255 -11.48 0.87 12.48
C CYS A 255 -10.80 1.24 13.80
N ASN A 256 -9.48 1.45 13.77
CA ASN A 256 -8.70 1.88 14.92
C ASN A 256 -8.79 3.40 15.17
N CYS A 257 -9.44 4.18 14.29
CA CYS A 257 -9.68 5.59 14.56
C CYS A 257 -10.48 5.76 15.88
N PRO A 258 -10.11 6.70 16.76
CA PRO A 258 -10.72 6.87 18.08
C PRO A 258 -12.25 6.96 18.10
N PHE A 259 -12.84 7.60 17.08
CA PHE A 259 -14.28 7.77 16.95
C PHE A 259 -15.00 6.56 16.35
N ALA A 260 -14.28 5.67 15.68
CA ALA A 260 -14.81 4.45 15.11
C ALA A 260 -14.81 3.29 16.13
N SER A 261 -13.81 3.25 17.03
CA SER A 261 -13.57 2.15 17.98
C SER A 261 -14.67 1.89 19.02
N SER A 262 -15.66 2.79 19.13
CA SER A 262 -16.72 2.69 20.13
C SER A 262 -17.93 1.84 19.70
N SER A 263 -18.01 1.45 18.42
CA SER A 263 -19.14 0.67 17.90
C SER A 263 -18.82 -0.83 17.80
N PRO A 264 -19.71 -1.73 18.28
CA PRO A 264 -19.56 -3.17 18.08
C PRO A 264 -19.41 -3.56 16.61
N TYR A 265 -20.04 -2.82 15.70
CA TYR A 265 -19.93 -3.02 14.26
C TYR A 265 -18.50 -2.80 13.76
N THR A 266 -17.83 -1.74 14.23
CA THR A 266 -16.45 -1.44 13.86
C THR A 266 -15.50 -2.51 14.35
N ASN A 267 -15.67 -2.99 15.59
CA ASN A 267 -14.84 -4.07 16.14
C ASN A 267 -15.01 -5.37 15.33
N GLN A 268 -16.25 -5.70 14.97
CA GLN A 268 -16.53 -6.85 14.10
C GLN A 268 -15.90 -6.69 12.71
N LYS A 269 -15.99 -5.51 12.09
CA LYS A 269 -15.38 -5.22 10.78
C LYS A 269 -13.85 -5.30 10.84
N ARG A 270 -13.24 -4.77 11.91
CA ARG A 270 -11.80 -4.87 12.18
C ARG A 270 -11.33 -6.31 12.27
N LEU A 271 -12.02 -7.12 13.09
CA LEU A 271 -11.72 -8.53 13.24
C LEU A 271 -11.86 -9.28 11.92
N TRP A 272 -12.96 -9.07 11.19
CA TRP A 272 -13.17 -9.71 9.89
C TRP A 272 -12.06 -9.39 8.89
N ALA A 273 -11.59 -8.13 8.84
CA ALA A 273 -10.46 -7.74 7.99
C ALA A 273 -9.17 -8.46 8.40
N ALA A 274 -8.91 -8.59 9.70
CA ALA A 274 -7.72 -9.28 10.22
C ALA A 274 -7.75 -10.80 9.95
N GLU A 275 -8.91 -11.45 10.12
CA GLU A 275 -9.11 -12.86 9.83
C GLU A 275 -8.98 -13.15 8.33
N SER A 276 -9.54 -12.28 7.48
CA SER A 276 -9.38 -12.34 6.02
C SER A 276 -7.91 -12.34 5.63
N CYS A 277 -7.10 -11.46 6.23
CA CYS A 277 -5.65 -11.45 6.05
C CYS A 277 -4.98 -12.74 6.53
N ALA A 278 -5.32 -13.26 7.71
CA ALA A 278 -4.72 -14.48 8.23
C ALA A 278 -5.02 -15.70 7.33
N GLN A 279 -6.24 -15.79 6.81
CA GLN A 279 -6.63 -16.81 5.84
C GLN A 279 -5.81 -16.68 4.54
N LEU A 280 -5.67 -15.46 4.02
CA LEU A 280 -4.83 -15.17 2.85
C LEU A 280 -3.36 -15.54 3.08
N VAL A 281 -2.81 -15.27 4.26
CA VAL A 281 -1.45 -15.68 4.64
C VAL A 281 -1.31 -17.21 4.63
N GLY A 282 -2.31 -17.92 5.14
CA GLY A 282 -2.37 -19.39 5.06
C GLY A 282 -2.40 -19.90 3.61
N GLN A 283 -3.16 -19.26 2.73
CA GLN A 283 -3.19 -19.58 1.30
C GLN A 283 -1.84 -19.27 0.62
N TYR A 284 -1.24 -18.12 0.91
CA TYR A 284 0.06 -17.72 0.39
C TYR A 284 1.18 -18.67 0.82
N ASN A 285 1.20 -19.09 2.09
CA ASN A 285 2.16 -20.08 2.59
C ASN A 285 2.09 -21.42 1.83
N ARG A 286 0.90 -21.83 1.39
CA ARG A 286 0.70 -23.05 0.60
C ARG A 286 1.11 -22.85 -0.86
N LYS A 287 0.65 -21.76 -1.50
CA LYS A 287 0.82 -21.52 -2.95
C LYS A 287 2.18 -20.92 -3.33
N CYS A 288 2.78 -20.13 -2.44
CA CYS A 288 3.94 -19.29 -2.72
C CYS A 288 5.10 -19.52 -1.75
N LYS A 289 5.22 -20.73 -1.19
CA LYS A 289 6.20 -21.08 -0.14
C LYS A 289 7.65 -20.64 -0.45
N ASP A 290 8.05 -20.72 -1.72
CA ASP A 290 9.42 -20.38 -2.15
C ASP A 290 9.59 -18.92 -2.57
N ARG A 291 8.49 -18.17 -2.74
CA ARG A 291 8.55 -16.76 -3.11
C ARG A 291 9.00 -15.88 -1.94
N TYR A 292 9.50 -14.72 -2.32
CA TYR A 292 10.00 -13.70 -1.41
C TYR A 292 8.87 -12.74 -1.01
N LEU A 293 8.68 -12.53 0.29
CA LEU A 293 7.75 -11.53 0.80
C LEU A 293 8.42 -10.16 0.83
N ASN A 294 7.78 -9.15 0.24
CA ASN A 294 8.24 -7.77 0.34
C ASN A 294 8.22 -7.32 1.82
N PRO A 295 9.35 -6.90 2.42
CA PRO A 295 9.41 -6.54 3.82
C PRO A 295 8.58 -5.31 4.17
N THR A 296 8.19 -4.49 3.20
CA THR A 296 7.26 -3.38 3.45
C THR A 296 5.88 -3.86 3.92
N LEU A 297 5.55 -5.15 3.69
CA LEU A 297 4.32 -5.78 4.18
C LEU A 297 4.45 -6.27 5.62
N ILE A 298 5.66 -6.41 6.17
CA ILE A 298 5.85 -6.94 7.53
C ILE A 298 5.09 -6.09 8.56
N PRO A 299 5.25 -4.75 8.62
CA PRO A 299 4.48 -3.89 9.53
C PRO A 299 2.96 -4.09 9.43
N LEU A 300 2.45 -4.34 8.24
CA LEU A 300 1.02 -4.59 8.02
C LEU A 300 0.59 -5.94 8.62
N LEU A 301 1.41 -6.97 8.49
CA LEU A 301 1.19 -8.26 9.18
C LEU A 301 1.25 -8.12 10.70
N ILE A 302 2.06 -7.21 11.23
CA ILE A 302 2.07 -6.88 12.66
C ILE A 302 0.74 -6.26 13.09
N LEU A 303 0.28 -5.26 12.35
CA LEU A 303 -1.01 -4.60 12.58
C LEU A 303 -2.16 -5.62 12.61
N ILE A 304 -2.13 -6.61 11.72
CA ILE A 304 -3.11 -7.70 11.67
C ILE A 304 -3.03 -8.55 12.95
N CYS A 305 -1.83 -8.95 13.37
CA CYS A 305 -1.66 -9.69 14.63
C CYS A 305 -2.17 -8.90 15.84
N GLN A 306 -1.87 -7.60 15.91
CA GLN A 306 -2.34 -6.72 16.99
C GLN A 306 -3.86 -6.65 17.03
N ALA A 307 -4.52 -6.47 15.88
CA ALA A 307 -5.98 -6.44 15.80
C ALA A 307 -6.63 -7.74 16.33
N ILE A 308 -6.03 -8.90 16.02
CA ILE A 308 -6.52 -10.20 16.54
C ILE A 308 -6.26 -10.31 18.05
N ILE A 309 -5.08 -9.93 18.53
CA ILE A 309 -4.74 -9.97 19.96
C ILE A 309 -5.68 -9.08 20.77
N ASP A 310 -5.90 -7.85 20.33
CA ASP A 310 -6.80 -6.88 20.98
C ASP A 310 -8.22 -7.41 21.08
N GLU A 311 -8.70 -8.12 20.06
CA GLU A 311 -10.02 -8.74 20.09
C GLU A 311 -10.09 -9.86 21.13
N ILE A 312 -9.07 -10.74 21.19
CA ILE A 312 -9.02 -11.80 22.19
C ILE A 312 -9.01 -11.18 23.60
N VAL A 313 -8.19 -10.14 23.83
CA VAL A 313 -8.11 -9.45 25.12
C VAL A 313 -9.43 -8.80 25.50
N THR A 314 -10.07 -8.10 24.55
CA THR A 314 -11.37 -7.46 24.78
C THR A 314 -12.43 -8.48 25.20
N ARG A 315 -12.48 -9.64 24.52
CA ARG A 315 -13.44 -10.70 24.85
C ARG A 315 -13.11 -11.42 26.15
N ASP A 316 -11.83 -11.67 26.45
CA ASP A 316 -11.41 -12.28 27.71
C ASP A 316 -11.76 -11.38 28.92
N ARG A 317 -11.70 -10.04 28.75
CA ARG A 317 -12.10 -9.08 29.80
C ARG A 317 -13.60 -8.99 30.03
N MET A 318 -14.44 -9.34 29.06
CA MET A 318 -15.90 -9.20 29.16
C MET A 318 -16.59 -10.29 29.98
N GLY A 319 -15.91 -11.37 30.38
CA GLY A 319 -16.39 -12.34 31.38
C GLY A 319 -17.70 -13.09 31.06
N THR A 320 -17.58 -14.37 30.65
CA THR A 320 -18.41 -15.52 31.11
C THR A 320 -19.89 -15.32 31.51
N GLU A 321 -20.78 -15.00 30.55
CA GLU A 321 -22.19 -15.46 30.62
C GLU A 321 -22.76 -15.91 29.25
N LEU A 322 -22.25 -15.40 28.12
CA LEU A 322 -22.66 -15.83 26.76
C LEU A 322 -21.56 -16.63 26.01
N TRP A 323 -20.40 -16.82 26.63
CA TRP A 323 -19.18 -17.30 26.00
C TRP A 323 -18.61 -18.52 26.72
N GLU A 324 -19.33 -19.64 26.90
CA GLU A 324 -18.72 -20.84 27.54
C GLU A 324 -18.57 -22.09 26.65
N GLU A 325 -19.40 -22.33 25.62
CA GLU A 325 -19.28 -23.60 24.86
C GLU A 325 -18.66 -23.52 23.45
N LEU A 326 -18.97 -22.49 22.63
CA LEU A 326 -18.25 -22.16 21.37
C LEU A 326 -16.88 -21.39 21.46
N PRO A 327 -16.51 -20.68 22.55
CA PRO A 327 -15.33 -19.80 22.61
C PRO A 327 -13.99 -20.53 22.66
N SER A 328 -13.94 -21.72 23.26
CA SER A 328 -12.71 -22.51 23.31
C SER A 328 -12.19 -22.80 21.91
N GLN A 329 -13.09 -23.06 20.97
CA GLN A 329 -12.74 -23.30 19.58
C GLN A 329 -12.35 -22.01 18.87
N ARG A 330 -13.17 -20.94 18.98
CA ARG A 330 -12.87 -19.67 18.31
C ARG A 330 -11.55 -19.05 18.79
N ARG A 331 -11.27 -19.08 20.09
CA ARG A 331 -10.00 -18.63 20.66
C ARG A 331 -8.81 -19.43 20.13
N LYS A 332 -8.97 -20.76 20.00
CA LYS A 332 -7.95 -21.62 19.38
C LYS A 332 -7.74 -21.28 17.91
N GLU A 333 -8.80 -20.96 17.17
CA GLU A 333 -8.74 -20.55 15.76
C GLU A 333 -7.97 -19.23 15.59
N LEU A 334 -8.29 -18.20 16.37
CA LEU A 334 -7.59 -16.91 16.33
C LEU A 334 -6.11 -17.05 16.71
N LYS A 335 -5.80 -17.86 17.72
CA LYS A 335 -4.41 -18.19 18.05
C LYS A 335 -3.73 -18.89 16.88
N ARG A 336 -4.37 -19.86 16.22
CA ARG A 336 -3.82 -20.57 15.04
C ARG A 336 -3.54 -19.60 13.89
N GLU A 337 -4.39 -18.62 13.68
CA GLU A 337 -4.21 -17.57 12.68
C GLU A 337 -2.97 -16.71 12.96
N ILE A 338 -2.76 -16.27 14.20
CA ILE A 338 -1.53 -15.57 14.61
C ILE A 338 -0.28 -16.43 14.34
N HIS A 339 -0.31 -17.72 14.70
CA HIS A 339 0.82 -18.62 14.44
C HIS A 339 1.09 -18.78 12.94
N THR A 340 0.05 -18.80 12.10
CA THR A 340 0.21 -18.89 10.64
C THR A 340 0.97 -17.68 10.08
N ILE A 341 0.74 -16.48 10.66
CA ILE A 341 1.48 -15.27 10.33
C ILE A 341 2.94 -15.36 10.82
N PHE A 342 3.16 -15.84 12.06
CA PHE A 342 4.51 -16.05 12.58
C PHE A 342 5.32 -17.04 11.75
N ASP A 343 4.69 -18.11 11.26
CA ASP A 343 5.34 -19.09 10.40
C ASP A 343 5.76 -18.47 9.06
N LEU A 344 4.91 -17.63 8.46
CA LEU A 344 5.27 -16.87 7.25
C LEU A 344 6.48 -15.95 7.52
N LEU A 345 6.44 -15.19 8.62
CA LEU A 345 7.52 -14.25 8.98
C LEU A 345 8.83 -14.98 9.30
N LYS A 346 8.76 -16.11 10.01
CA LYS A 346 9.94 -16.94 10.34
C LYS A 346 10.53 -17.59 9.08
N ALA A 347 9.69 -18.09 8.18
CA ALA A 347 10.14 -18.65 6.91
C ALA A 347 10.85 -17.59 6.04
N ASN A 348 10.31 -16.37 5.98
CA ASN A 348 10.92 -15.27 5.22
C ASN A 348 12.18 -14.72 5.89
N GLY A 349 12.22 -14.63 7.23
CA GLY A 349 13.41 -14.20 7.96
C GLY A 349 14.62 -15.12 7.79
N LYS A 350 14.40 -16.41 7.49
CA LYS A 350 15.48 -17.33 7.09
C LYS A 350 16.02 -17.05 5.69
N LYS A 351 15.18 -16.58 4.77
CA LYS A 351 15.58 -16.30 3.39
C LYS A 351 16.36 -15.00 3.27
N LEU A 352 15.98 -13.97 4.02
CA LEU A 352 16.74 -12.72 4.16
C LEU A 352 16.80 -12.33 5.64
N PRO A 353 17.99 -12.34 6.26
CA PRO A 353 18.16 -11.86 7.63
C PRO A 353 18.08 -10.33 7.66
N SER A 354 16.88 -9.78 7.53
CA SER A 354 16.61 -8.39 7.90
C SER A 354 16.56 -8.34 9.42
N ALA A 355 17.58 -7.74 10.04
CA ALA A 355 17.59 -7.47 11.48
C ALA A 355 16.34 -6.71 11.93
N LEU A 356 15.79 -5.82 11.08
CA LEU A 356 14.52 -5.13 11.32
C LEU A 356 13.34 -6.11 11.39
N ALA A 357 13.21 -7.01 10.40
CA ALA A 357 12.17 -8.03 10.40
C ALA A 357 12.27 -8.96 11.63
N VAL A 358 13.49 -9.32 12.02
CA VAL A 358 13.74 -10.14 13.21
C VAL A 358 13.37 -9.39 14.49
N GLN A 359 13.72 -8.11 14.60
CA GLN A 359 13.37 -7.26 15.73
C GLN A 359 11.85 -7.08 15.85
N GLN A 360 11.19 -6.80 14.73
CA GLN A 360 9.74 -6.69 14.65
C GLN A 360 9.06 -7.99 15.05
N LEU A 361 9.51 -9.14 14.52
CA LEU A 361 8.98 -10.45 14.91
C LEU A 361 9.16 -10.72 16.42
N LYS A 362 10.33 -10.40 16.98
CA LYS A 362 10.59 -10.53 18.43
C LYS A 362 9.65 -9.66 19.26
N SER A 363 9.38 -8.43 18.82
CA SER A 363 8.46 -7.51 19.51
C SER A 363 7.05 -8.11 19.59
N ILE A 364 6.52 -8.65 18.50
CA ILE A 364 5.20 -9.26 18.48
C ILE A 364 5.17 -10.55 19.28
N GLN A 365 6.22 -11.38 19.18
CA GLN A 365 6.33 -12.59 19.99
C GLN A 365 6.34 -12.27 21.48
N SER A 366 7.03 -11.21 21.89
CA SER A 366 7.01 -10.72 23.27
C SER A 366 5.61 -10.29 23.69
N MET A 367 4.91 -9.50 22.86
CA MET A 367 3.53 -9.06 23.13
C MET A 367 2.58 -10.27 23.25
N TYR A 368 2.71 -11.25 22.35
CA TYR A 368 1.93 -12.47 22.38
C TYR A 368 2.26 -13.37 23.59
N GLN A 369 3.53 -13.46 23.98
CA GLN A 369 3.96 -14.23 25.15
C GLN A 369 3.47 -13.63 26.47
N GLN A 370 3.45 -12.30 26.58
CA GLN A 370 2.83 -11.59 27.71
C GLN A 370 1.33 -11.90 27.81
N PHE A 371 0.67 -12.14 26.68
CA PHE A 371 -0.74 -12.52 26.65
C PHE A 371 -0.99 -14.01 26.94
N VAL A 372 -0.14 -14.91 26.42
CA VAL A 372 -0.34 -16.38 26.54
C VAL A 372 0.09 -16.91 27.90
N SER A 373 1.03 -16.27 28.57
CA SER A 373 1.49 -16.70 29.90
C SER A 373 0.50 -16.18 30.94
N PRO A 374 -0.30 -17.04 31.59
CA PRO A 374 -1.14 -16.59 32.70
C PRO A 374 -0.22 -16.20 33.86
N SER A 375 -0.36 -14.97 34.34
CA SER A 375 0.14 -14.56 35.66
C SER A 375 -0.68 -15.19 36.76
#